data_AF-A0A2M7Q8D9-F1
#
_entry.id   AF-A0A2M7Q8D9-F1
#
_cell.length_a   1.000
_cell.length_b   1.000
_cell.length_c   1.000
_cell.angle_alpha   90.00
_cell.angle_beta   90.00
_cell.angle_gamma   90.00
#
_symmetry.space_group_name_H-M   'P 1'
#
loop_
_entity.id
_entity.type
_entity.pdbx_description
1 polymer ?
#
loop_
_entity_poly.entity_id
_entity_poly.type
_entity_poly.pdbx_seq_one_letter_code
_entity_poly.pdbx_strand_id
1 'polypeptide(L)'
;EPIWAIGTGHSDSPEDAVEMIKYIKEFLISNFQFLNIKVLYGGSVDGKNIKKFVKYKEIDGFLIGGASLKPKEIKNIIKSII
;
A
#
# COMPACT_ATOMS: atom_id res chain seq x y z
N GLU A 1 -3.83 7.18 -2.21
CA GLU A 1 -4.90 6.19 -2.00
C GLU A 1 -5.69 6.04 -3.30
N PRO A 2 -6.01 4.81 -3.76
CA PRO A 2 -6.82 4.59 -4.97
C PRO A 2 -8.31 4.78 -4.65
N ILE A 3 -8.83 6.01 -4.79
CA ILE A 3 -10.21 6.36 -4.37
C ILE A 3 -11.28 5.48 -5.03
N TRP A 4 -11.04 5.04 -6.27
CA TRP A 4 -11.93 4.12 -7.00
C TRP A 4 -12.09 2.74 -6.34
N ALA A 5 -11.17 2.34 -5.46
CA ALA A 5 -11.18 1.07 -4.75
C ALA A 5 -11.58 1.18 -3.26
N ILE A 6 -11.85 2.40 -2.76
CA ILE A 6 -12.18 2.62 -1.33
C ILE A 6 -13.65 2.26 -1.06
N GLY A 7 -13.89 1.42 -0.06
CA GLY A 7 -15.25 1.07 0.41
C GLY A 7 -16.01 0.08 -0.48
N THR A 8 -15.43 -0.36 -1.61
CA THR A 8 -16.07 -1.29 -2.56
C THR A 8 -15.86 -2.76 -2.20
N GLY A 9 -15.00 -3.06 -1.21
CA GLY A 9 -14.55 -4.42 -0.89
C GLY A 9 -13.57 -5.01 -1.92
N HIS A 10 -13.26 -4.27 -2.99
CA HIS A 10 -12.31 -4.67 -4.03
C HIS A 10 -11.02 -3.86 -3.87
N SER A 11 -9.88 -4.55 -3.87
CA SER A 11 -8.58 -3.90 -3.86
C SER A 11 -8.16 -3.55 -5.29
N ASP A 12 -7.44 -2.45 -5.45
CA ASP A 12 -6.65 -2.18 -6.65
C ASP A 12 -5.68 -3.33 -6.93
N SER A 13 -5.20 -3.47 -8.16
CA SER A 13 -4.18 -4.48 -8.45
C SER A 13 -2.84 -4.04 -7.81
N PRO A 14 -2.03 -4.99 -7.30
CA PRO A 14 -0.69 -4.66 -6.82
C PRO A 14 0.19 -4.02 -7.90
N GLU A 15 -0.02 -4.36 -9.16
CA GLU A 15 0.66 -3.78 -10.32
C GLU A 15 0.34 -2.28 -10.46
N ASP A 16 -0.94 -1.91 -10.41
CA ASP A 16 -1.41 -0.51 -10.49
C ASP A 16 -0.87 0.31 -9.30
N ALA A 17 -0.87 -0.30 -8.10
CA ALA A 17 -0.29 0.32 -6.91
C ALA A 17 1.20 0.63 -7.09
N VAL A 18 1.97 -0.28 -7.69
CA VAL A 18 3.41 -0.09 -7.95
C VAL A 18 3.65 0.95 -9.04
N GLU A 19 2.88 0.95 -10.11
CA GLU A 19 2.96 1.95 -11.16
C GLU A 19 2.77 3.36 -10.59
N MET A 20 1.70 3.54 -9.79
CA MET A 20 1.41 4.82 -9.18
C MET A 20 2.49 5.25 -8.16
N ILE A 21 3.03 4.31 -7.38
CA ILE A 21 4.11 4.60 -6.43
C ILE A 21 5.39 5.04 -7.14
N LYS A 22 5.76 4.37 -8.24
CA LYS A 22 6.92 4.78 -9.06
C LYS A 22 6.72 6.18 -9.61
N TYR A 23 5.55 6.46 -10.18
CA TYR A 23 5.21 7.78 -10.67
C TYR A 23 5.32 8.86 -9.58
N ILE A 24 4.80 8.61 -8.36
CA ILE A 24 4.90 9.55 -7.24
C ILE A 24 6.37 9.80 -6.88
N LYS A 25 7.17 8.74 -6.74
CA LYS A 25 8.60 8.86 -6.40
C LYS A 25 9.36 9.66 -7.48
N GLU A 26 9.15 9.33 -8.75
CA GLU A 26 9.76 10.03 -9.89
C GLU A 26 9.35 11.50 -9.97
N PHE A 27 8.07 11.81 -9.75
CA PHE A 27 7.57 13.17 -9.71
C PHE A 27 8.26 13.99 -8.61
N LEU A 28 8.37 13.41 -7.40
CA LEU A 28 8.96 14.10 -6.27
C LEU A 28 10.48 14.30 -6.42
N ILE A 29 11.18 13.31 -6.98
CA ILE A 29 12.61 13.44 -7.30
C ILE A 29 12.82 14.52 -8.37
N SER A 30 12.03 14.52 -9.44
CA SER A 30 12.24 15.42 -10.58
C SER A 30 11.93 16.88 -10.26
N ASN A 31 10.91 17.14 -9.43
CA ASN A 31 10.45 18.49 -9.16
C ASN A 31 11.00 19.08 -7.86
N PHE A 32 11.37 18.23 -6.90
CA PHE A 32 11.75 18.68 -5.55
C PHE A 32 13.08 18.11 -5.05
N GLN A 33 13.74 17.24 -5.83
CA GLN A 33 15.01 16.57 -5.44
C GLN A 33 14.91 15.80 -4.11
N PHE A 34 13.71 15.39 -3.73
CA PHE A 34 13.51 14.60 -2.53
C PHE A 34 13.99 13.17 -2.75
N LEU A 35 15.01 12.77 -1.99
CA LEU A 35 15.55 11.42 -2.00
C LEU A 35 14.99 10.61 -0.84
N ASN A 36 14.94 9.28 -0.99
CA ASN A 36 14.53 8.33 0.06
C ASN A 36 13.10 8.53 0.61
N ILE A 37 12.18 8.97 -0.24
CA ILE A 37 10.77 9.14 0.12
C ILE A 37 10.10 7.77 0.29
N LYS A 38 9.39 7.60 1.40
CA LYS A 38 8.50 6.46 1.62
C LYS A 38 7.11 6.78 1.10
N VAL A 39 6.57 5.92 0.25
CA VAL A 39 5.20 5.99 -0.25
C VAL A 39 4.47 4.74 0.22
N LEU A 40 3.46 4.96 1.07
CA LEU A 40 2.63 3.88 1.60
C LEU A 40 1.44 3.64 0.67
N TYR A 41 1.07 2.38 0.48
CA TYR A 41 -0.17 2.02 -0.19
C TYR A 41 -1.35 2.10 0.79
N GLY A 42 -2.32 2.97 0.50
CA GLY A 42 -3.51 3.19 1.33
C GLY A 42 -4.82 2.66 0.72
N GLY A 43 -4.75 1.71 -0.22
CA GLY A 43 -5.95 1.04 -0.73
C GLY A 43 -6.47 -0.05 0.22
N SER A 44 -7.48 -0.80 -0.23
CA SER A 44 -8.07 -1.89 0.55
C SER A 44 -7.07 -3.03 0.77
N VAL A 45 -6.54 -3.15 1.99
CA VAL A 45 -5.62 -4.22 2.42
C VAL A 45 -6.14 -4.89 3.69
N ASP A 46 -6.16 -6.21 3.67
CA ASP A 46 -6.53 -7.08 4.78
C ASP A 46 -5.59 -8.30 4.88
N GLY A 47 -5.83 -9.19 5.85
CA GLY A 47 -5.03 -10.39 6.04
C GLY A 47 -5.14 -11.40 4.90
N LYS A 48 -6.16 -11.30 4.03
CA LYS A 48 -6.37 -12.20 2.88
C LYS A 48 -5.54 -11.76 1.68
N ASN A 49 -5.39 -10.46 1.46
CA ASN A 49 -4.72 -9.93 0.26
C ASN A 49 -3.32 -9.38 0.51
N ILE A 50 -2.89 -9.12 1.75
CA ILE A 50 -1.57 -8.54 2.08
C ILE A 50 -0.40 -9.24 1.35
N LYS A 51 -0.43 -10.58 1.27
CA LYS A 51 0.61 -11.38 0.59
C LYS A 51 0.78 -11.04 -0.89
N LYS A 52 -0.26 -10.51 -1.54
CA LYS A 52 -0.19 -10.06 -2.93
C LYS A 52 0.59 -8.76 -3.07
N PHE A 53 0.60 -7.90 -2.05
CA PHE A 53 1.25 -6.59 -2.11
C PHE A 53 2.69 -6.63 -1.56
N VAL A 54 2.96 -7.36 -0.48
CA VAL A 54 4.29 -7.39 0.17
C VAL A 54 5.43 -7.92 -0.73
N LYS A 55 5.10 -8.61 -1.83
CA LYS A 55 6.08 -9.07 -2.81
C LYS A 55 6.70 -7.94 -3.64
N TYR A 56 6.09 -6.75 -3.67
CA TYR A 56 6.60 -5.59 -4.41
C TYR A 56 7.42 -4.69 -3.50
N LYS A 57 8.72 -4.59 -3.79
CA LYS A 57 9.69 -3.82 -2.99
C LYS A 57 9.50 -2.32 -3.11
N GLU A 58 8.77 -1.87 -4.13
CA GLU A 58 8.48 -0.46 -4.36
C GLU A 58 7.48 0.10 -3.34
N ILE A 59 6.65 -0.76 -2.75
CA ILE A 59 5.68 -0.40 -1.70
C ILE A 59 6.41 -0.33 -0.36
N ASP A 60 6.57 0.89 0.18
CA ASP A 60 7.35 1.09 1.41
C ASP A 60 6.57 0.74 2.69
N GLY A 61 5.27 0.48 2.56
CA GLY A 61 4.40 0.04 3.64
C GLY A 61 2.93 0.30 3.31
N PHE A 62 2.08 0.19 4.33
CA PHE A 62 0.63 0.20 4.17
C PHE A 62 -0.05 1.14 5.17
N LEU A 63 -1.02 1.92 4.69
CA LEU A 63 -1.94 2.67 5.52
C LEU A 63 -3.24 1.86 5.64
N ILE A 64 -3.36 1.08 6.72
CA ILE A 64 -4.45 0.10 6.88
C ILE A 64 -5.72 0.78 7.43
N GLY A 65 -6.80 0.72 6.65
CA GLY A 65 -8.13 1.21 7.04
C GLY A 65 -8.87 0.26 7.99
N GLY A 66 -10.10 -0.16 7.64
CA GLY A 66 -10.99 -0.91 8.54
C GLY A 66 -10.43 -2.21 9.15
N ALA A 67 -9.46 -2.87 8.49
CA ALA A 67 -8.77 -4.03 9.06
C ALA A 67 -7.95 -3.69 10.32
N SER A 68 -7.50 -2.45 10.47
CA SER A 68 -6.76 -1.98 11.66
C SER A 68 -7.61 -1.98 12.94
N LEU A 69 -8.94 -1.85 12.80
CA LEU A 69 -9.89 -1.84 13.93
C LEU A 69 -10.08 -3.22 14.56
N LYS A 70 -9.54 -4.28 13.96
CA LYS A 70 -9.65 -5.66 14.43
C LYS A 70 -8.27 -6.15 14.91
N PRO A 71 -8.02 -6.25 16.24
CA PRO A 71 -6.68 -6.56 16.77
C PRO A 71 -6.04 -7.85 16.24
N LYS A 72 -6.84 -8.91 16.04
CA LYS A 72 -6.35 -10.17 15.46
C LYS A 72 -5.97 -10.01 13.98
N GLU A 73 -6.74 -9.21 13.24
CA GLU A 73 -6.53 -8.97 11.81
C GLU A 73 -5.24 -8.16 11.59
N ILE A 74 -5.09 -7.03 12.28
CA ILE A 74 -3.89 -6.19 12.15
C ILE A 74 -2.62 -6.94 12.57
N LYS A 75 -2.70 -7.80 13.61
CA LYS A 75 -1.59 -8.68 13.99
C LYS A 75 -1.19 -9.63 12.87
N ASN A 76 -2.16 -10.21 12.16
CA ASN A 76 -1.89 -11.11 11.04
C ASN A 76 -1.27 -10.37 9.84
N ILE A 77 -1.73 -9.14 9.57
CA ILE A 77 -1.15 -8.27 8.53
C ILE A 77 0.31 -7.97 8.86
N ILE A 78 0.61 -7.49 10.07
CA ILE A 78 1.98 -7.18 10.51
C ILE A 78 2.89 -8.41 10.39
N LYS A 79 2.42 -9.58 10.84
CA LYS A 79 3.17 -10.85 10.71
C LYS A 79 3.43 -11.29 9.26
N SER A 80 2.67 -10.77 8.30
CA SER A 80 2.88 -11.09 6.88
C SER A 80 3.91 -10.16 6.21
N ILE A 81 4.35 -9.11 6.91
CA ILE A 81 5.31 -8.10 6.43
C ILE A 81 6.72 -8.35 7.03
N ILE A 82 6.79 -8.99 8.20
CA ILE A 82 8.02 -9.41 8.90
C ILE A 82 8.46 -10.78 8.39
#